data_AF-A0A357EBE9-F1
#
_entry.id   AF-A0A357EBE9-F1
#
_cell.length_a   1.000
_cell.length_b   1.000
_cell.length_c   1.000
_cell.angle_alpha   90.00
_cell.angle_beta   90.00
_cell.angle_gamma   90.00
#
_symmetry.space_group_name_H-M   'P 1'
#
loop_
_entity.id
_entity.type
_entity.pdbx_description
1 polymer ?
#
loop_
_entity_poly.entity_id
_entity_poly.type
_entity_poly.pdbx_seq_one_letter_code
_entity_poly.pdbx_strand_id
1 'polypeptide(L)'
;MTFSEKYRDEISEILSRYPVKRSALIPLLYVAQRDQGYVSEAVMQEIARLLGLTPPQVYETVTFYTMFNLKPVGKFHIQVCKSLMCALVGSDTMIGWIKTKLGIAPGEST
;
A
#
# COMPACT_ATOMS: atom_id res chain seq x y z
N MET A 1 -7.56 19.36 0.50
CA MET A 1 -6.10 19.45 0.35
C MET A 1 -5.69 18.27 -0.51
N THR A 2 -5.03 18.52 -1.63
CA THR A 2 -4.59 17.46 -2.56
C THR A 2 -3.43 16.66 -1.98
N PHE A 3 -3.23 15.43 -2.43
CA PHE A 3 -2.11 14.59 -1.97
C PHE A 3 -0.76 15.31 -2.22
N SER A 4 -0.65 15.92 -3.38
CA SER A 4 0.54 16.68 -3.81
C SER A 4 0.84 17.89 -2.93
N GLU A 5 -0.19 18.56 -2.38
CA GLU A 5 -0.01 19.68 -1.45
C GLU A 5 0.41 19.20 -0.06
N LYS A 6 -0.18 18.12 0.42
CA LYS A 6 0.04 17.61 1.77
C LYS A 6 1.44 17.00 1.95
N TYR A 7 1.96 16.32 0.94
CA TYR A 7 3.24 15.61 0.98
C TYR A 7 4.33 16.24 0.11
N ARG A 8 4.21 17.54 -0.20
CA ARG A 8 5.09 18.25 -1.15
C ARG A 8 6.59 18.01 -0.87
N ASP A 9 7.02 18.18 0.37
CA ASP A 9 8.44 18.11 0.73
C ASP A 9 8.97 16.67 0.59
N GLU A 10 8.23 15.67 1.08
CA GLU A 10 8.58 14.26 0.96
C GLU A 10 8.56 13.79 -0.51
N ILE A 11 7.60 14.26 -1.31
CA ILE A 11 7.55 14.01 -2.76
C ILE A 11 8.82 14.56 -3.43
N SER A 12 9.23 15.78 -3.09
CA SER A 12 10.43 16.40 -3.65
C SER A 12 11.71 15.65 -3.30
N GLU A 13 11.82 15.18 -2.06
CA GLU A 13 12.95 14.37 -1.58
C GLU A 13 12.99 13.01 -2.26
N ILE A 14 11.85 12.35 -2.43
CA ILE A 14 11.74 11.08 -3.15
C ILE A 14 12.18 11.28 -4.60
N LEU A 15 11.71 12.33 -5.27
CA LEU A 15 12.06 12.61 -6.66
C LEU A 15 13.55 12.91 -6.83
N SER A 16 14.21 13.56 -5.87
CA SER A 16 15.65 13.84 -5.96
C SER A 16 16.54 12.60 -5.85
N ARG A 17 16.01 11.47 -5.35
CA ARG A 17 16.76 10.20 -5.24
C ARG A 17 16.91 9.47 -6.57
N TYR A 18 16.12 9.83 -7.59
CA TYR A 18 16.07 9.08 -8.85
C TYR A 18 16.40 9.96 -10.06
N PRO A 19 17.30 9.52 -10.96
CA PRO A 19 17.56 10.22 -12.21
C PRO A 19 16.37 10.13 -13.19
N VAL A 20 15.55 9.08 -13.06
CA VAL A 20 14.35 8.86 -13.88
C VAL A 20 13.11 8.94 -12.98
N LYS A 21 12.21 9.87 -13.27
CA LYS A 21 11.00 10.13 -12.46
C LYS A 21 10.14 8.88 -12.26
N ARG A 22 10.00 8.03 -13.28
CA ARG A 22 9.22 6.78 -13.21
C ARG A 22 9.65 5.87 -12.05
N SER A 23 10.93 5.87 -11.67
CA SER A 23 11.45 5.04 -10.57
C SER A 23 10.92 5.45 -9.19
N ALA A 24 10.39 6.67 -9.05
CA ALA A 24 9.76 7.14 -7.82
C ALA A 24 8.33 6.59 -7.61
N LEU A 25 7.76 5.83 -8.55
CA LEU A 25 6.37 5.36 -8.50
C LEU A 25 6.04 4.58 -7.23
N ILE A 26 6.82 3.53 -6.92
CA ILE A 26 6.57 2.69 -5.74
C ILE A 26 6.69 3.50 -4.42
N PRO A 27 7.75 4.30 -4.20
CA PRO A 27 7.83 5.17 -3.02
C PRO A 27 6.64 6.15 -2.89
N LEU A 28 6.18 6.77 -3.99
CA LEU A 28 5.05 7.69 -3.95
C LEU A 28 3.73 6.99 -3.61
N LEU A 29 3.51 5.80 -4.16
CA LEU A 29 2.36 4.95 -3.81
C LEU A 29 2.40 4.54 -2.34
N TYR A 30 3.58 4.32 -1.78
CA TYR A 30 3.74 4.02 -0.35
C TYR A 30 3.36 5.21 0.54
N VAL A 31 3.77 6.43 0.17
CA VAL A 31 3.34 7.66 0.87
C VAL A 31 1.83 7.84 0.80
N ALA A 32 1.23 7.60 -0.37
CA ALA A 32 -0.22 7.65 -0.56
C ALA A 32 -0.97 6.66 0.34
N GLN A 33 -0.51 5.40 0.37
CA GLN A 33 -1.11 4.38 1.21
C GLN A 33 -0.97 4.68 2.71
N ARG A 34 0.16 5.25 3.14
CA ARG A 34 0.38 5.59 4.55
C ARG A 34 -0.63 6.60 5.08
N ASP A 35 -1.16 7.47 4.21
CA ASP A 35 -2.14 8.48 4.62
C ASP A 35 -3.53 7.89 4.90
N GLN A 36 -4.04 7.09 3.96
CA GLN A 36 -5.44 6.63 4.01
C GLN A 36 -5.59 5.13 4.34
N GLY A 37 -4.48 4.39 4.45
CA GLY A 37 -4.45 2.93 4.56
C GLY A 37 -4.60 2.20 3.22
N TYR A 38 -5.00 2.91 2.17
CA TYR A 38 -5.19 2.40 0.82
C TYR A 38 -4.84 3.49 -0.21
N VAL A 39 -4.69 3.09 -1.47
CA VAL A 39 -4.42 4.01 -2.57
C VAL A 39 -5.72 4.25 -3.34
N SER A 40 -6.24 5.48 -3.29
CA SER A 40 -7.44 5.86 -4.04
C SER A 40 -7.12 6.21 -5.49
N GLU A 41 -8.11 6.05 -6.39
CA GLU A 41 -7.95 6.35 -7.82
C GLU A 41 -7.56 7.81 -8.07
N ALA A 42 -8.14 8.75 -7.31
CA ALA A 42 -7.79 10.16 -7.39
C ALA A 42 -6.29 10.41 -7.12
N VAL A 43 -5.72 9.73 -6.12
CA VAL A 43 -4.29 9.84 -5.79
C VAL A 43 -3.42 9.17 -6.86
N MET A 44 -3.86 8.05 -7.46
CA MET A 44 -3.16 7.44 -8.60
C MET A 44 -3.08 8.40 -9.80
N GLN A 45 -4.16 9.13 -10.10
CA GLN A 45 -4.18 10.13 -11.16
C GLN A 45 -3.28 11.34 -10.85
N GLU A 46 -3.20 11.76 -9.58
CA GLU A 46 -2.21 12.76 -9.16
C GLU A 46 -0.77 12.27 -9.37
N ILE A 47 -0.44 11.06 -8.91
CA ILE A 47 0.90 10.48 -9.07
C ILE A 47 1.26 10.30 -10.55
N ALA A 48 0.32 9.86 -11.39
CA ALA A 48 0.51 9.77 -12.83
C ALA A 48 0.93 11.12 -13.44
N ARG A 49 0.23 12.21 -13.08
CA ARG A 49 0.57 13.57 -13.51
C ARG A 49 1.94 14.03 -12.99
N LEU A 50 2.28 13.76 -11.74
CA LEU A 50 3.58 14.13 -11.15
C LEU A 50 4.76 13.46 -11.87
N LEU A 51 4.60 12.20 -12.26
CA LEU A 51 5.65 11.40 -12.88
C LEU A 51 5.66 11.47 -14.41
N GLY A 52 4.66 12.09 -15.03
CA GLY A 52 4.48 12.09 -16.49
C GLY A 52 4.13 10.70 -17.04
N LEU A 53 3.39 9.91 -16.27
CA LEU A 53 2.90 8.57 -16.63
C LEU A 53 1.41 8.63 -16.98
N THR A 54 0.90 7.58 -17.63
CA THR A 54 -0.53 7.41 -17.83
C THR A 54 -1.17 6.73 -16.60
N PRO A 55 -2.45 7.03 -16.27
CA PRO A 55 -3.13 6.36 -15.15
C PRO A 55 -3.12 4.82 -15.24
N PRO A 56 -3.27 4.17 -16.41
CA PRO A 56 -3.12 2.72 -16.54
C PRO A 56 -1.76 2.19 -16.10
N GLN A 57 -0.65 2.88 -16.39
CA GLN A 57 0.68 2.45 -15.96
C GLN A 57 0.82 2.43 -14.42
N VAL A 58 0.18 3.39 -13.75
CA VAL A 58 0.11 3.41 -12.29
C VAL A 58 -0.76 2.27 -11.78
N TYR A 59 -1.94 2.06 -12.40
CA TYR A 59 -2.87 1.01 -12.02
C TYR A 59 -2.30 -0.41 -12.18
N GLU A 60 -1.58 -0.68 -13.27
CA GLU A 60 -0.84 -1.92 -13.48
C GLU A 60 0.16 -2.18 -12.35
N THR A 61 0.87 -1.13 -11.92
CA THR A 61 1.86 -1.26 -10.84
C THR A 61 1.18 -1.53 -9.50
N VAL A 62 0.10 -0.81 -9.18
CA VAL A 62 -0.63 -0.99 -7.91
C VAL A 62 -1.28 -2.37 -7.83
N THR A 63 -1.83 -2.89 -8.93
CA THR A 63 -2.44 -4.23 -8.97
C THR A 63 -1.41 -5.36 -8.95
N PHE A 64 -0.20 -5.12 -9.45
CA PHE A 64 0.88 -6.11 -9.45
C PHE A 64 1.47 -6.35 -8.06
N TYR A 65 1.68 -5.29 -7.27
CA TYR A 65 2.26 -5.40 -5.92
C TYR A 65 1.18 -5.59 -4.86
N THR A 66 1.11 -6.78 -4.29
CA THR A 66 0.14 -7.17 -3.24
C THR A 66 0.21 -6.34 -1.96
N MET A 67 1.28 -5.58 -1.74
CA MET A 67 1.42 -4.67 -0.60
C MET A 67 0.51 -3.44 -0.70
N PHE A 68 0.02 -3.09 -1.88
CA PHE A 68 -0.88 -1.97 -2.06
C PHE A 68 -2.35 -2.39 -1.93
N ASN A 69 -3.07 -1.72 -1.05
CA ASN A 69 -4.50 -1.90 -0.84
C ASN A 69 -5.26 -0.95 -1.76
N LEU A 70 -6.18 -1.50 -2.56
CA LEU A 70 -7.10 -0.74 -3.42
C LEU A 70 -8.41 -0.39 -2.71
N LYS A 71 -8.64 -0.98 -1.54
CA LYS A 71 -9.84 -0.78 -0.72
C LYS A 71 -9.42 -0.32 0.68
N PRO A 72 -10.27 0.45 1.38
CA PRO A 72 -10.02 0.82 2.76
C PRO A 72 -9.74 -0.42 3.62
N VAL A 73 -8.69 -0.34 4.43
CA VAL A 73 -8.32 -1.36 5.42
C VAL A 73 -8.39 -0.76 6.81
N GLY A 74 -8.49 -1.62 7.83
CA GLY A 74 -8.42 -1.18 9.22
C GLY A 74 -7.13 -0.40 9.52
N LYS A 75 -7.16 0.41 10.58
CA LYS A 75 -6.03 1.25 11.03
C LYS A 75 -4.72 0.46 11.19
N PHE A 76 -4.83 -0.81 11.59
CA PHE A 76 -3.71 -1.73 11.71
C PHE A 76 -3.91 -2.91 10.77
N HIS A 77 -3.08 -3.02 9.73
CA HIS A 77 -3.10 -4.15 8.81
C HIS A 77 -2.19 -5.28 9.33
N ILE A 78 -2.80 -6.32 9.90
CA ILE A 78 -2.10 -7.48 10.47
C ILE A 78 -1.74 -8.46 9.35
N GLN A 79 -0.44 -8.59 9.06
CA GLN A 79 0.06 -9.51 8.03
C GLN A 79 0.73 -10.71 8.69
N VAL A 80 0.11 -11.88 8.55
CA VAL A 80 0.64 -13.14 9.09
C VAL A 80 1.37 -13.91 8.00
N CYS A 81 2.64 -14.24 8.24
CA CYS A 81 3.43 -15.08 7.35
C CYS A 81 2.78 -16.47 7.18
N LYS A 82 2.62 -16.90 5.92
CA LYS A 82 2.10 -18.23 5.57
C LYS A 82 3.09 -19.05 4.71
N SER A 83 4.37 -18.69 4.75
CA SER A 83 5.42 -19.51 4.12
C SER A 83 5.61 -20.82 4.88
N LEU A 84 6.28 -21.80 4.26
CA LEU A 84 6.42 -23.16 4.80
C LEU A 84 6.93 -23.18 6.25
N MET A 85 7.96 -22.39 6.56
CA MET A 85 8.53 -22.38 7.90
C MET A 85 7.55 -21.82 8.94
N CYS A 86 6.81 -20.77 8.58
CA CYS A 86 5.76 -20.21 9.44
C CYS A 86 4.63 -21.22 9.66
N ALA A 87 4.24 -21.96 8.63
CA ALA A 87 3.21 -23.00 8.72
C ALA A 87 3.65 -24.14 9.67
N LEU A 88 4.89 -24.61 9.56
CA LEU A 88 5.44 -25.66 10.42
C LEU A 88 5.51 -25.26 11.90
N VAL A 89 5.77 -23.98 12.19
CA VAL A 89 5.88 -23.46 13.56
C VAL A 89 4.51 -23.01 14.12
N GLY A 90 3.43 -23.10 13.33
CA GLY A 90 2.06 -22.88 13.80
C GLY A 90 1.44 -21.54 13.43
N SER A 91 1.69 -21.01 12.23
CA SER A 91 1.00 -19.81 11.73
C SER A 91 -0.52 -19.94 11.76
N ASP A 92 -1.06 -21.14 11.56
CA ASP A 92 -2.51 -21.39 11.62
C ASP A 92 -3.07 -21.23 13.03
N THR A 93 -2.29 -21.62 14.05
CA THR A 93 -2.62 -21.37 15.46
C THR A 93 -2.69 -19.86 15.74
N MET A 94 -1.75 -19.08 15.19
CA MET A 94 -1.75 -17.63 15.31
C MET A 94 -2.99 -17.01 14.65
N ILE A 95 -3.34 -17.45 13.43
CA ILE A 95 -4.56 -16.99 12.74
C ILE A 95 -5.81 -17.33 13.55
N GLY A 96 -5.88 -18.54 14.12
CA GLY A 96 -6.97 -18.96 14.99
C GLY A 96 -7.12 -18.07 16.22
N TRP A 97 -6.00 -17.75 16.88
CA TRP A 97 -6.00 -16.84 18.04
C TRP A 97 -6.49 -15.43 17.68
N ILE A 98 -6.03 -14.89 16.54
CA ILE A 98 -6.49 -13.58 16.03
C ILE A 98 -8.01 -13.61 15.80
N LYS A 99 -8.53 -14.67 15.15
CA LYS A 99 -9.96 -14.84 14.91
C LYS A 99 -10.77 -14.88 16.21
N THR A 100 -10.31 -15.60 17.24
CA THR A 100 -10.99 -15.63 18.55
C THR A 100 -10.94 -14.29 19.28
N LYS A 101 -9.84 -13.54 19.15
CA LYS A 101 -9.66 -12.26 19.85
C LYS A 101 -10.38 -11.09 19.18
N LEU A 102 -10.36 -11.02 17.85
CA LEU A 102 -10.86 -9.88 17.08
C LEU A 102 -12.18 -10.18 16.34
N GLY A 103 -12.59 -11.45 16.25
CA GLY A 103 -13.84 -11.83 15.57
C GLY A 103 -13.78 -11.79 14.04
N ILE A 104 -12.60 -11.62 13.44
CA ILE A 104 -12.40 -11.46 11.99
C ILE A 104 -11.64 -12.65 11.37
N ALA A 105 -11.93 -12.96 10.12
CA ALA A 105 -11.16 -13.88 9.28
C ALA A 105 -10.08 -13.15 8.46
N PRO A 106 -9.09 -13.86 7.88
CA PRO A 106 -8.12 -13.25 6.97
C PRO A 106 -8.82 -12.53 5.80
N GLY A 107 -8.49 -11.26 5.60
CA GLY A 107 -9.11 -10.40 4.58
C GLY A 107 -10.29 -9.56 5.07
N GLU A 108 -10.71 -9.72 6.32
CA GLU A 108 -11.77 -8.91 6.94
C GLU A 108 -11.19 -7.79 7.81
N SER A 109 -12.06 -6.89 8.29
CA SER A 109 -11.71 -5.78 9.19
C SER A 109 -12.75 -5.71 10.32
N THR A 110 -12.31 -5.26 11.50
CA THR A 110 -13.16 -5.07 12.69
C THR A 110 -14.04 -3.84 12.57
#